data_AF-A0A1V5YSX1-F1
#
_entry.id   AF-A0A1V5YSX1-F1
#
_cell.length_a   1.000
_cell.length_b   1.000
_cell.length_c   1.000
_cell.angle_alpha   90.00
_cell.angle_beta   90.00
_cell.angle_gamma   90.00
#
_symmetry.space_group_name_H-M   'P 1'
#
loop_
_entity.id
_entity.type
_entity.pdbx_description
1 polymer ?
#
loop_
_entity_poly.entity_id
_entity_poly.type
_entity_poly.pdbx_seq_one_letter_code
_entity_poly.pdbx_strand_id
1 'polypeptide(L)'
;MKHHLSFALLFCVVLSGISADAEVRYSGGAGTLQSPYLISTRDDWIAIAGNIEDYSSYFELTKNIEFPDGLTIEPIAGEGTGAVFQGVLDGRGFALYCPTVDCRGEEFGGLFARVDGGTIKNLTLWDANILNGECSGSLVGQLKGGLISKC
;
A
#
# COMPACT_ATOMS: atom_id res chain seq x y z
N MET A 1 -33.30 41.94 -51.78
CA MET A 1 -34.41 41.91 -50.80
C MET A 1 -34.11 40.80 -49.81
N LYS A 2 -33.97 41.18 -48.54
CA LYS A 2 -33.55 40.33 -47.42
C LYS A 2 -34.76 39.60 -46.84
N HIS A 3 -34.72 38.27 -46.69
CA HIS A 3 -35.48 37.52 -45.66
C HIS A 3 -34.70 36.22 -45.33
N HIS A 4 -34.10 36.18 -44.14
CA HIS A 4 -34.35 35.24 -43.04
C HIS A 4 -33.98 33.77 -43.27
N LEU A 5 -33.03 33.26 -42.48
CA LEU A 5 -33.31 32.15 -41.56
C LEU A 5 -32.14 31.95 -40.58
N SER A 6 -32.43 32.14 -39.30
CA SER A 6 -31.56 31.77 -38.17
C SER A 6 -31.48 30.25 -38.05
N PHE A 7 -30.28 29.71 -37.83
CA PHE A 7 -30.10 28.36 -37.31
C PHE A 7 -29.12 28.44 -36.14
N ALA A 8 -29.68 28.62 -34.93
CA ALA A 8 -28.94 28.49 -33.70
C ALA A 8 -28.58 27.01 -33.54
N LEU A 9 -27.31 26.67 -33.74
CA LEU A 9 -26.78 25.34 -33.44
C LEU A 9 -26.74 25.22 -31.91
N LEU A 10 -27.76 24.59 -31.34
CA LEU A 10 -27.77 24.15 -29.95
C LEU A 10 -26.71 23.03 -29.82
N PHE A 11 -25.49 23.40 -29.45
CA PHE A 11 -24.45 22.44 -29.10
C PHE A 11 -24.83 21.83 -27.75
N CYS A 12 -25.62 20.75 -27.77
CA CYS A 12 -25.79 19.88 -26.61
C CYS A 12 -24.43 19.25 -26.30
N VAL A 13 -23.67 19.91 -25.43
CA VAL A 13 -22.58 19.28 -24.70
C VAL A 13 -23.23 18.22 -23.83
N VAL A 14 -23.27 16.99 -24.36
CA VAL A 14 -23.48 15.82 -23.52
C VAL A 14 -22.20 15.71 -22.71
N LEU A 15 -22.16 16.37 -21.56
CA LEU A 15 -21.17 16.10 -20.53
C LEU A 15 -21.56 14.72 -19.99
N SER A 16 -21.22 13.67 -20.75
CA SER A 16 -21.18 12.32 -20.22
C SER A 16 -20.18 12.39 -19.09
N GLY A 17 -20.70 12.54 -17.87
CA GLY A 17 -19.94 12.38 -16.65
C GLY A 17 -19.32 11.00 -16.73
N ILE A 18 -18.04 10.97 -17.11
CA ILE A 18 -17.22 9.81 -16.86
C ILE A 18 -17.14 9.76 -15.32
N SER A 19 -18.06 9.01 -14.72
CA SER A 19 -17.76 8.47 -13.40
C SER A 19 -16.54 7.60 -13.65
N ALA A 20 -15.37 8.10 -13.27
CA ALA A 20 -14.23 7.24 -13.07
C ALA A 20 -14.68 6.29 -11.95
N ASP A 21 -15.15 5.10 -12.32
CA ASP A 21 -15.24 4.01 -11.37
C ASP A 21 -13.85 3.92 -10.75
N ALA A 22 -13.75 4.29 -9.48
CA ALA A 22 -12.52 4.13 -8.74
C ALA A 22 -12.22 2.64 -8.79
N GLU A 23 -11.18 2.26 -9.53
CA GLU A 23 -10.73 0.89 -9.57
C GLU A 23 -10.51 0.44 -8.13
N VAL A 24 -11.19 -0.63 -7.74
CA VAL A 24 -11.10 -1.15 -6.37
C VAL A 24 -9.69 -1.70 -6.20
N ARG A 25 -8.82 -0.93 -5.54
CA ARG A 25 -7.50 -1.38 -5.11
C ARG A 25 -7.64 -2.26 -3.86
N TYR A 26 -6.81 -3.29 -3.77
CA TYR A 26 -6.79 -4.25 -2.66
C TYR A 26 -8.18 -4.89 -2.45
N SER A 27 -8.55 -5.20 -1.20
CA SER A 27 -9.90 -5.63 -0.85
C SER A 27 -10.87 -4.46 -0.60
N GLY A 28 -10.53 -3.24 -1.02
CA GLY A 28 -11.37 -2.06 -0.89
C GLY A 28 -10.73 -0.91 -0.12
N GLY A 29 -11.52 0.15 0.09
CA GLY A 29 -11.04 1.41 0.66
C GLY A 29 -10.51 2.38 -0.39
N ALA A 30 -10.16 3.59 0.06
CA ALA A 30 -9.68 4.67 -0.80
C ALA A 30 -8.32 5.24 -0.32
N GLY A 31 -7.63 4.55 0.60
CA GLY A 31 -6.35 4.99 1.15
C GLY A 31 -6.41 6.25 2.01
N THR A 32 -7.60 6.70 2.41
CA THR A 32 -7.78 7.91 3.23
C THR A 32 -7.98 7.55 4.70
N LEU A 33 -7.86 8.52 5.61
CA LEU A 33 -8.09 8.29 7.03
C LEU A 33 -9.51 7.73 7.31
N GLN A 34 -10.52 8.21 6.60
CA GLN A 34 -11.92 7.79 6.77
C GLN A 34 -12.27 6.51 5.99
N SER A 35 -11.45 6.16 5.00
CA SER A 35 -11.60 4.96 4.18
C SER A 35 -10.21 4.39 3.88
N PRO A 36 -9.56 3.75 4.87
CA PRO A 36 -8.25 3.13 4.67
C PRO A 36 -8.36 1.99 3.66
N TYR A 37 -7.27 1.72 2.94
CA TYR A 37 -7.18 0.50 2.14
C TYR A 37 -7.28 -0.73 3.02
N LEU A 38 -8.08 -1.69 2.58
CA LEU A 38 -8.36 -2.92 3.29
C LEU A 38 -7.41 -4.02 2.81
N ILE A 39 -6.55 -4.46 3.72
CA ILE A 39 -5.61 -5.55 3.47
C ILE A 39 -6.19 -6.81 4.08
N SER A 40 -6.89 -7.58 3.23
CA SER A 40 -7.60 -8.78 3.66
C SER A 40 -6.94 -10.04 3.13
N THR A 41 -6.16 -9.95 2.06
CA THR A 41 -5.53 -11.11 1.44
C THR A 41 -4.02 -10.95 1.40
N ARG A 42 -3.34 -12.07 1.14
CA ARG A 42 -1.92 -12.06 0.87
C ARG A 42 -1.59 -11.23 -0.37
N ASP A 43 -2.41 -11.35 -1.40
CA ASP A 43 -2.24 -10.61 -2.64
C ASP A 43 -2.39 -9.10 -2.41
N ASP A 44 -3.30 -8.69 -1.51
CA ASP A 44 -3.38 -7.28 -1.08
C ASP A 44 -2.07 -6.82 -0.45
N TRP A 45 -1.48 -7.62 0.46
CA TRP A 45 -0.22 -7.27 1.11
C TRP A 45 0.93 -7.15 0.10
N ILE A 46 1.05 -8.14 -0.80
CA ILE A 46 2.06 -8.15 -1.87
C ILE A 46 1.88 -6.94 -2.79
N ALA A 47 0.63 -6.58 -3.09
CA ALA A 47 0.33 -5.43 -3.94
C ALA A 47 0.82 -4.10 -3.35
N ILE A 48 0.92 -3.96 -2.02
CA ILE A 48 1.45 -2.72 -1.42
C ILE A 48 2.85 -2.43 -1.97
N ALA A 49 3.74 -3.44 -1.99
CA ALA A 49 5.12 -3.25 -2.47
C ALA A 49 5.18 -2.74 -3.93
N GLY A 50 4.21 -3.12 -4.77
CA GLY A 50 4.13 -2.70 -6.17
C GLY A 50 3.44 -1.35 -6.44
N ASN A 51 2.72 -0.78 -5.47
CA ASN A 51 1.96 0.47 -5.63
C ASN A 51 2.60 1.60 -4.81
N ILE A 52 3.70 2.13 -5.34
CA ILE A 52 4.52 3.17 -4.69
C ILE A 52 3.71 4.44 -4.38
N GLU A 53 2.71 4.75 -5.22
CA GLU A 53 1.80 5.89 -5.05
C GLU A 53 0.99 5.83 -3.75
N ASP A 54 0.82 4.63 -3.18
CA ASP A 54 0.04 4.43 -1.96
C ASP A 54 0.89 4.51 -0.67
N TYR A 55 2.21 4.74 -0.75
CA TYR A 55 3.10 4.72 0.43
C TYR A 55 2.84 5.81 1.46
N SER A 56 2.01 6.81 1.14
CA SER A 56 1.54 7.85 2.06
C SER A 56 0.09 7.65 2.50
N SER A 57 -0.55 6.56 2.09
CA SER A 57 -1.95 6.24 2.36
C SER A 57 -2.16 5.56 3.72
N TYR A 58 -3.44 5.35 4.07
CA TYR A 58 -3.86 4.63 5.27
C TYR A 58 -4.27 3.19 4.90
N PHE A 59 -3.81 2.23 5.69
CA PHE A 59 -4.03 0.80 5.50
C PHE A 59 -4.50 0.16 6.80
N GLU A 60 -5.41 -0.80 6.68
CA GLU A 60 -5.87 -1.62 7.80
C GLU A 60 -5.88 -3.10 7.43
N LEU A 61 -5.34 -3.94 8.31
CA LEU A 61 -5.62 -5.38 8.23
C LEU A 61 -7.06 -5.65 8.66
N THR A 62 -7.74 -6.52 7.92
CA THR A 62 -9.12 -6.92 8.24
C THR A 62 -9.20 -8.32 8.84
N LYS A 63 -8.14 -9.11 8.72
CA LYS A 63 -7.99 -10.45 9.30
C LYS A 63 -6.51 -10.85 9.35
N ASN A 64 -6.24 -11.98 9.99
CA ASN A 64 -4.95 -12.65 9.89
C ASN A 64 -4.64 -13.05 8.45
N ILE A 65 -3.37 -12.92 8.06
CA ILE A 65 -2.88 -13.28 6.73
C ILE A 65 -1.77 -14.31 6.90
N GLU A 66 -1.90 -15.44 6.21
CA GLU A 66 -0.93 -16.53 6.26
C GLU A 66 -0.16 -16.59 4.94
N PHE A 67 1.16 -16.75 5.03
CA PHE A 67 2.06 -16.96 3.90
C PHE A 67 2.47 -18.43 3.86
N PRO A 68 2.38 -19.10 2.69
CA PRO A 68 2.71 -20.50 2.56
C PRO A 68 4.22 -20.66 2.50
N ASP A 69 4.69 -21.81 2.95
CA ASP A 69 6.10 -22.17 2.85
C ASP A 69 6.59 -22.05 1.40
N GLY A 70 7.79 -21.48 1.24
CA GLY A 70 8.44 -21.30 -0.06
C GLY A 70 7.94 -20.11 -0.88
N LEU A 71 6.93 -19.36 -0.42
CA LEU A 71 6.62 -18.07 -1.02
C LEU A 71 7.56 -16.99 -0.45
N THR A 72 8.23 -16.31 -1.36
CA THR A 72 9.05 -15.14 -1.08
C THR A 72 8.36 -13.89 -1.60
N ILE A 73 8.37 -12.82 -0.82
CA ILE A 73 7.81 -11.51 -1.20
C ILE A 73 8.89 -10.42 -1.19
N GLU A 74 8.62 -9.34 -1.92
CA GLU A 74 9.44 -8.13 -1.91
C GLU A 74 9.15 -7.28 -0.68
N PRO A 75 10.13 -6.53 -0.16
CA PRO A 75 9.89 -5.57 0.93
C PRO A 75 9.03 -4.39 0.44
N ILE A 76 8.16 -3.88 1.31
CA ILE A 76 7.50 -2.59 1.09
C ILE A 76 8.55 -1.49 1.22
N ALA A 77 8.54 -0.52 0.29
CA ALA A 77 9.50 0.58 0.25
C ALA A 77 10.98 0.16 0.13
N GLY A 78 11.21 -0.94 -0.60
CA GLY A 78 12.55 -1.36 -1.01
C GLY A 78 13.34 -0.26 -1.72
N GLU A 79 14.65 -0.30 -1.65
CA GLU A 79 15.59 0.69 -2.16
C GLU A 79 15.42 0.93 -3.65
N GLY A 80 15.18 -0.13 -4.42
CA GLY A 80 14.90 -0.07 -5.84
C GLY A 80 13.68 0.80 -6.22
N THR A 81 12.75 1.02 -5.29
CA THR A 81 11.59 1.90 -5.51
C THR A 81 11.95 3.39 -5.47
N GLY A 82 13.07 3.76 -4.84
CA GLY A 82 13.42 5.16 -4.55
C GLY A 82 12.49 5.87 -3.56
N ALA A 83 11.45 5.19 -3.06
CA ALA A 83 10.44 5.74 -2.16
C ALA A 83 10.54 5.15 -0.75
N VAL A 84 9.97 5.89 0.21
CA VAL A 84 9.90 5.51 1.63
C VAL A 84 8.44 5.39 2.04
N PHE A 85 8.15 4.54 3.02
CA PHE A 85 6.80 4.46 3.59
C PHE A 85 6.58 5.63 4.57
N GLN A 86 5.55 6.44 4.31
CA GLN A 86 5.17 7.60 5.13
C GLN A 86 3.73 7.52 5.64
N GLY A 87 2.98 6.50 5.21
CA GLY A 87 1.58 6.29 5.52
C GLY A 87 1.36 5.69 6.90
N VAL A 88 0.17 5.13 7.09
CA VAL A 88 -0.24 4.46 8.32
C VAL A 88 -0.67 3.04 7.99
N LEU A 89 -0.05 2.04 8.62
CA LEU A 89 -0.55 0.67 8.64
C LEU A 89 -1.01 0.30 10.05
N ASP A 90 -2.31 0.09 10.22
CA ASP A 90 -2.91 -0.44 11.45
C ASP A 90 -3.23 -1.93 11.27
N GLY A 91 -2.46 -2.79 11.94
CA GLY A 91 -2.71 -4.22 11.97
C GLY A 91 -4.00 -4.60 12.70
N ARG A 92 -4.61 -3.68 13.46
CA ARG A 92 -5.86 -3.88 14.22
C ARG A 92 -5.85 -5.08 15.17
N GLY A 93 -4.67 -5.55 15.56
CA GLY A 93 -4.46 -6.74 16.39
C GLY A 93 -4.36 -8.06 15.61
N PHE A 94 -4.43 -8.01 14.28
CA PHE A 94 -4.23 -9.18 13.43
C PHE A 94 -2.75 -9.46 13.18
N ALA A 95 -2.49 -10.67 12.70
CA ALA A 95 -1.15 -11.20 12.48
C ALA A 95 -0.84 -11.46 11.00
N LEU A 96 0.43 -11.32 10.66
CA LEU A 96 1.04 -11.95 9.48
C LEU A 96 1.80 -13.19 9.94
N TYR A 97 1.42 -14.35 9.41
CA TYR A 97 2.04 -15.63 9.74
C TYR A 97 3.00 -16.07 8.64
N CYS A 98 4.23 -16.35 9.04
CA CYS A 98 5.30 -16.93 8.23
C CYS A 98 5.71 -16.12 6.98
N PRO A 99 5.69 -14.77 6.97
CA PRO A 99 6.16 -14.03 5.80
C PRO A 99 7.66 -14.26 5.60
N THR A 100 8.05 -14.58 4.37
CA THR A 100 9.47 -14.64 3.97
C THR A 100 9.74 -13.52 2.97
N VAL A 101 10.63 -12.60 3.32
CA VAL A 101 10.98 -11.42 2.50
C VAL A 101 12.39 -11.60 1.95
N ASP A 102 12.58 -11.48 0.63
CA ASP A 102 13.91 -11.47 0.00
C ASP A 102 14.33 -10.02 -0.23
N CYS A 103 15.24 -9.54 0.61
CA CYS A 103 15.78 -8.19 0.58
C CYS A 103 17.11 -8.14 -0.18
N ARG A 104 17.30 -9.00 -1.21
CA ARG A 104 18.56 -9.04 -1.96
C ARG A 104 18.81 -7.70 -2.65
N GLY A 105 19.93 -7.09 -2.29
CA GLY A 105 20.34 -5.80 -2.83
C GLY A 105 19.79 -4.60 -2.04
N GLU A 106 19.17 -4.84 -0.88
CA GLU A 106 18.74 -3.83 0.07
C GLU A 106 19.81 -3.63 1.16
N GLU A 107 20.24 -2.38 1.37
CA GLU A 107 20.95 -1.97 2.59
C GLU A 107 20.07 -2.23 3.83
N PHE A 108 18.75 -1.99 3.73
CA PHE A 108 17.80 -2.13 4.84
C PHE A 108 16.74 -3.21 4.60
N GLY A 109 16.92 -4.40 5.18
CA GLY A 109 15.99 -5.52 5.06
C GLY A 109 14.87 -5.51 6.11
N GLY A 110 13.62 -5.74 5.68
CA GLY A 110 12.45 -5.90 6.55
C GLY A 110 11.15 -6.01 5.75
N LEU A 111 10.02 -6.33 6.40
CA LEU A 111 8.71 -6.24 5.72
C LEU A 111 8.48 -4.84 5.14
N PHE A 112 8.91 -3.81 5.86
CA PHE A 112 9.15 -2.47 5.35
C PHE A 112 10.65 -2.22 5.32
N ALA A 113 11.24 -2.06 4.15
CA ALA A 113 12.66 -1.74 4.06
C ALA A 113 12.93 -0.36 4.69
N ARG A 114 12.15 0.66 4.31
CA ARG A 114 12.37 2.04 4.75
C ARG A 114 11.07 2.76 5.13
N VAL A 115 11.04 3.26 6.36
CA VAL A 115 9.96 4.10 6.89
C VAL A 115 10.55 5.48 7.25
N ASP A 116 9.95 6.56 6.74
CA ASP A 116 10.33 7.94 7.07
C ASP A 116 9.08 8.77 7.36
N GLY A 117 8.78 8.94 8.65
CA GLY A 117 7.58 9.64 9.13
C GLY A 117 6.31 8.79 9.18
N GLY A 118 6.36 7.53 8.72
CA GLY A 118 5.22 6.61 8.74
C GLY A 118 4.88 6.03 10.12
N THR A 119 3.69 5.43 10.22
CA THR A 119 3.22 4.75 11.44
C THR A 119 2.86 3.31 11.14
N ILE A 120 3.40 2.37 11.92
CA ILE A 120 3.01 0.96 11.90
C ILE A 120 2.58 0.58 13.31
N LYS A 121 1.36 0.08 13.48
CA LYS A 121 0.83 -0.21 14.82
C LYS A 121 -0.09 -1.42 14.86
N ASN A 122 -0.22 -2.00 16.05
CA ASN A 122 -1.15 -3.10 16.35
C ASN A 122 -1.02 -4.30 15.39
N LEU A 123 0.20 -4.64 14.96
CA LEU A 123 0.44 -5.70 13.99
C LEU A 123 1.27 -6.80 14.65
N THR A 124 0.78 -8.04 14.65
CA THR A 124 1.62 -9.16 15.09
C THR A 124 2.39 -9.73 13.90
N LEU A 125 3.71 -9.83 14.02
CA LEU A 125 4.51 -10.65 13.11
C LEU A 125 4.82 -11.97 13.77
N TRP A 126 4.39 -13.06 13.15
CA TRP A 126 4.65 -14.41 13.64
C TRP A 126 5.55 -15.15 12.66
N ASP A 127 6.70 -15.60 13.15
CA ASP A 127 7.65 -16.45 12.40
C ASP A 127 8.11 -15.84 11.06
N ALA A 128 8.40 -14.53 11.07
CA ALA A 128 8.87 -13.81 9.89
C ALA A 128 10.35 -14.12 9.58
N ASN A 129 10.64 -14.36 8.30
CA ASN A 129 12.00 -14.59 7.80
C ASN A 129 12.42 -13.43 6.88
N ILE A 130 13.50 -12.73 7.24
CA ILE A 130 14.11 -11.70 6.39
C ILE A 130 15.41 -12.26 5.82
N LEU A 131 15.50 -12.29 4.50
CA LEU A 131 16.64 -12.87 3.77
C LEU A 131 17.43 -11.76 3.07
N ASN A 132 18.75 -11.93 2.99
CA ASN A 132 19.64 -11.19 2.08
C ASN A 132 19.72 -9.66 2.22
N GLY A 133 19.20 -9.05 3.30
CA GLY A 133 19.41 -7.63 3.60
C GLY A 133 20.66 -7.39 4.46
N GLU A 134 21.38 -6.28 4.24
CA GLU A 134 22.62 -5.98 4.98
C GLU A 134 22.33 -5.64 6.45
N CYS A 135 21.53 -4.60 6.69
CA CYS A 135 20.99 -4.25 7.99
C CYS A 135 19.53 -4.70 8.05
N SER A 136 19.23 -5.74 8.84
CA SER A 136 17.90 -6.36 8.83
C SER A 136 17.15 -6.18 10.15
N GLY A 137 15.87 -5.82 10.04
CA GLY A 137 14.88 -5.85 11.12
C GLY A 137 13.61 -6.54 10.63
N SER A 138 13.01 -7.41 11.46
CA SER A 138 11.86 -8.24 11.03
C SER A 138 10.69 -7.40 10.51
N LEU A 139 10.34 -6.32 11.21
CA LEU A 139 9.27 -5.42 10.77
C LEU A 139 9.78 -4.29 9.86
N VAL A 140 10.81 -3.57 10.30
CA VAL A 140 11.36 -2.39 9.61
C VAL A 140 12.88 -2.50 9.54
N GLY A 141 13.45 -2.36 8.34
CA GLY A 141 14.91 -2.29 8.14
C GLY A 141 15.49 -0.96 8.64
N GLN A 142 14.91 0.17 8.19
CA GLN A 142 15.26 1.52 8.66
C GLN A 142 14.01 2.33 9.03
N LEU A 143 14.00 2.86 10.26
CA LEU A 143 13.04 3.86 10.71
C LEU A 143 13.72 5.23 10.85
N LYS A 144 13.44 6.13 9.92
CA LYS A 144 13.91 7.52 9.93
C LYS A 144 12.77 8.44 10.36
N GLY A 145 12.43 8.39 11.65
CA GLY A 145 11.25 9.07 12.20
C GLY A 145 9.95 8.35 11.89
N GLY A 146 8.90 8.65 12.67
CA GLY A 146 7.64 7.92 12.66
C GLY A 146 7.36 7.19 13.97
N LEU A 147 6.43 6.23 13.96
CA LEU A 147 6.02 5.48 15.14
C LEU A 147 5.80 4.00 14.83
N ILE A 148 6.50 3.13 15.54
CA ILE A 148 6.18 1.71 15.64
C ILE A 148 5.62 1.46 17.04
N SER A 149 4.41 0.89 17.15
CA SER A 149 3.80 0.66 18.47
C SER A 149 2.90 -0.58 18.52
N LYS A 150 3.05 -1.39 19.57
CA LYS A 150 2.26 -2.63 19.78
C LYS A 150 2.41 -3.60 18.60
N CYS A 151 3.66 -3.86 18.22
CA CYS A 151 4.04 -4.82 17.18
C CYS A 151 5.01 -5.85 17.73
#